data_AF-A0AAD5DND5-F1
#
_entry.id   AF-A0AAD5DND5-F1
#
_cell.length_a   1.000
_cell.length_b   1.000
_cell.length_c   1.000
_cell.angle_alpha   90.00
_cell.angle_beta   90.00
_cell.angle_gamma   90.00
#
_symmetry.space_group_name_H-M   'P 1'
#
loop_
_entity.id
_entity.type
_entity.pdbx_description
1 polymer ?
#
loop_
_entity_poly.entity_id
_entity_poly.type
_entity_poly.pdbx_seq_one_letter_code
_entity_poly.pdbx_strand_id
1 'polypeptide(L)'
;MPSATSAQQQSPANAWWEECKAAAAARGRGEDCILPVGAVEPEDEEGELTLQDFRNTPVVICPAPVEKVFDKILKDLWVAGCDEDDDPDGGFSDQVEALLRKPDYPQAFTYLLATTVAAKRDDYWFMDTDAPEEVEELLVKFEKLWSKVLAKSDSELGGVNAADREAVEVVRQALRDGIEQYCLVD
;
A
#
# COMPACT_ATOMS: atom_id res chain seq x y z
N MET A 1 38.08 -26.03 -23.71
CA MET A 1 38.01 -24.62 -23.27
C MET A 1 36.80 -24.49 -22.37
N PRO A 2 36.92 -23.97 -21.15
CA PRO A 2 35.76 -23.82 -20.27
C PRO A 2 34.84 -22.75 -20.87
N SER A 3 33.58 -23.12 -21.09
CA SER A 3 32.53 -22.18 -21.46
C SER A 3 32.34 -21.20 -20.30
N ALA A 4 32.69 -19.95 -20.52
CA ALA A 4 32.27 -18.87 -19.65
C ALA A 4 30.74 -18.80 -19.74
N THR A 5 30.07 -19.26 -18.69
CA THR A 5 28.66 -18.98 -18.48
C THR A 5 28.53 -17.46 -18.40
N SER A 6 27.97 -16.83 -19.42
CA SER A 6 27.59 -15.43 -19.37
C SER A 6 26.60 -15.27 -18.22
N ALA A 7 27.08 -14.78 -17.07
CA ALA A 7 26.21 -14.28 -16.03
C ALA A 7 25.45 -13.11 -16.66
N GLN A 8 24.20 -13.34 -17.06
CA GLN A 8 23.28 -12.26 -17.38
C GLN A 8 23.28 -11.33 -16.17
N GLN A 9 23.78 -10.10 -16.33
CA GLN A 9 23.60 -9.07 -15.32
C GLN A 9 22.09 -8.93 -15.09
N GLN A 10 21.62 -9.40 -13.93
CA GLN A 10 20.25 -9.16 -13.51
C GLN A 10 20.04 -7.65 -13.42
N SER A 11 18.90 -7.17 -13.94
CA SER A 11 18.54 -5.77 -13.76
C SER A 11 18.43 -5.43 -12.27
N PRO A 12 18.70 -4.19 -11.87
CA PRO A 12 18.53 -3.74 -10.49
C PRO A 12 17.15 -4.09 -9.90
N ALA A 13 16.09 -3.90 -10.69
CA ALA A 13 14.73 -4.24 -10.29
C ALA A 13 14.55 -5.74 -10.00
N ASN A 14 15.13 -6.62 -10.83
CA ASN A 14 15.05 -8.08 -10.62
C ASN A 14 15.84 -8.51 -9.38
N ALA A 15 17.03 -7.92 -9.16
CA ALA A 15 17.83 -8.22 -7.98
C ALA A 15 17.10 -7.81 -6.69
N TRP A 16 16.51 -6.61 -6.67
CA TRP A 16 15.69 -6.15 -5.54
C TRP A 16 14.44 -7.00 -5.32
N TRP A 17 13.76 -7.40 -6.38
CA TRP A 17 12.57 -8.24 -6.26
C TRP A 17 12.90 -9.62 -5.66
N GLU A 18 14.02 -10.22 -6.02
CA GLU A 18 14.50 -11.47 -5.40
C GLU A 18 14.90 -11.28 -3.93
N GLU A 19 15.45 -10.11 -3.55
CA GLU A 19 15.67 -9.77 -2.12
C GLU A 19 14.34 -9.70 -1.36
N CYS A 20 13.30 -9.09 -1.95
CA CYS A 20 11.97 -9.03 -1.36
C CYS A 20 11.35 -10.42 -1.21
N LYS A 21 11.48 -11.29 -2.22
CA LYS A 21 11.03 -12.70 -2.13
C LYS A 21 11.75 -13.46 -1.03
N ALA A 22 13.06 -13.29 -0.89
CA ALA A 22 13.82 -13.91 0.18
C ALA A 22 13.35 -13.44 1.56
N ALA A 23 13.07 -12.13 1.71
CA ALA A 23 12.51 -11.56 2.94
C ALA A 23 11.09 -12.10 3.25
N ALA A 24 10.23 -12.24 2.24
CA ALA A 24 8.91 -12.84 2.39
C ALA A 24 9.00 -14.32 2.80
N ALA A 25 9.86 -15.09 2.14
CA ALA A 25 10.08 -16.50 2.43
C ALA A 25 10.64 -16.71 3.85
N ALA A 26 11.53 -15.83 4.32
CA ALA A 26 12.03 -15.85 5.69
C ALA A 26 10.93 -15.66 6.75
N ARG A 27 9.81 -15.03 6.36
CA ARG A 27 8.59 -14.87 7.18
C ARG A 27 7.53 -15.94 6.89
N GLY A 28 7.83 -16.94 6.06
CA GLY A 28 6.91 -18.02 5.67
C GLY A 28 5.81 -17.58 4.69
N ARG A 29 6.07 -16.56 3.87
CA ARG A 29 5.07 -15.93 2.99
C ARG A 29 5.48 -16.00 1.52
N GLY A 30 4.47 -15.94 0.64
CA GLY A 30 4.64 -15.92 -0.81
C GLY A 30 4.96 -14.53 -1.36
N GLU A 31 5.25 -14.49 -2.67
CA GLU A 31 5.45 -13.22 -3.39
C GLU A 31 4.18 -12.36 -3.46
N ASP A 32 3.02 -12.99 -3.37
CA ASP A 32 1.70 -12.36 -3.28
C ASP A 32 1.48 -11.55 -2.00
N CYS A 33 2.40 -11.65 -1.03
CA CYS A 33 2.39 -10.90 0.22
C CYS A 33 3.34 -9.69 0.20
N ILE A 34 4.01 -9.39 -0.91
CA ILE A 34 4.97 -8.30 -0.99
C ILE A 34 4.26 -7.05 -1.51
N LEU A 35 4.31 -5.95 -0.74
CA LEU A 35 3.76 -4.67 -1.15
C LEU A 35 4.80 -3.56 -1.05
N PRO A 36 5.33 -3.06 -2.17
CA PRO A 36 6.08 -1.82 -2.21
C PRO A 36 5.19 -0.64 -1.83
N VAL A 37 5.69 0.20 -0.92
CA VAL A 37 4.98 1.35 -0.35
C VAL A 37 5.74 2.61 -0.75
N GLY A 38 5.48 3.09 -1.96
CA GLY A 38 6.13 4.27 -2.54
C GLY A 38 6.48 4.09 -4.02
N ALA A 39 6.92 5.18 -4.65
CA ALA A 39 7.52 5.15 -5.97
C ALA A 39 9.03 4.99 -5.85
N VAL A 40 9.64 4.29 -6.83
CA VAL A 40 11.09 4.25 -6.96
C VAL A 40 11.48 5.50 -7.74
N GLU A 41 12.12 6.45 -7.06
CA GLU A 41 12.63 7.67 -7.68
C GLU A 41 14.15 7.56 -7.82
N PRO A 42 14.73 7.93 -8.98
CA PRO A 42 16.17 7.97 -9.13
C PRO A 42 16.75 9.05 -8.22
N GLU A 43 17.91 8.79 -7.59
CA GLU A 43 18.62 9.82 -6.81
C GLU A 43 19.03 11.04 -7.67
N ASP A 44 19.18 10.86 -8.98
CA ASP A 44 19.52 11.89 -9.95
C ASP A 44 18.41 12.03 -11.01
N GLU A 45 17.94 13.25 -11.29
CA GLU A 45 16.84 13.55 -12.25
C GLU A 45 17.06 13.03 -13.69
N GLU A 46 18.29 12.63 -14.04
CA GLU A 46 18.69 12.12 -15.37
C GLU A 46 19.28 10.68 -15.33
N GLY A 47 19.25 10.01 -14.18
CA GLY A 47 19.93 8.72 -13.95
C GLY A 47 19.11 7.47 -14.29
N GLU A 48 19.81 6.37 -14.65
CA GLU A 48 19.20 5.03 -14.66
C GLU A 48 18.97 4.55 -13.23
N LEU A 49 17.81 3.93 -12.96
CA LEU A 49 17.48 3.39 -11.65
C LEU A 49 18.51 2.35 -11.18
N THR A 50 19.17 2.67 -10.07
CA THR A 50 20.15 1.83 -9.42
C THR A 50 19.49 0.85 -8.45
N LEU A 51 20.22 -0.20 -8.04
CA LEU A 51 19.72 -1.12 -7.01
C LEU A 51 19.51 -0.40 -5.67
N GLN A 52 20.26 0.67 -5.42
CA GLN A 52 20.11 1.44 -4.20
C GLN A 52 18.78 2.20 -4.19
N ASP A 53 18.36 2.76 -5.33
CA ASP A 53 17.06 3.45 -5.46
C ASP A 53 15.90 2.52 -5.12
N PHE A 54 15.96 1.27 -5.61
CA PHE A 54 14.97 0.25 -5.25
C PHE A 54 15.00 -0.12 -3.77
N ARG A 55 16.19 -0.23 -3.15
CA ARG A 55 16.33 -0.51 -1.71
C ARG A 55 15.87 0.63 -0.82
N ASN A 56 15.89 1.86 -1.33
CA ASN A 56 15.35 3.02 -0.63
C ASN A 56 13.82 3.01 -0.62
N THR A 57 13.17 2.24 -1.50
CA THR A 57 11.71 2.09 -1.53
C THR A 57 11.25 1.20 -0.37
N PRO A 58 10.41 1.71 0.55
CA PRO A 58 9.85 0.90 1.62
C PRO A 58 9.04 -0.28 1.07
N VAL A 59 9.19 -1.45 1.67
CA VAL A 59 8.42 -2.65 1.32
C VAL A 59 7.83 -3.23 2.59
N VAL A 60 6.52 -3.46 2.57
CA VAL A 60 5.82 -4.19 3.62
C VAL A 60 5.59 -5.61 3.16
N ILE A 61 6.08 -6.57 3.94
CA ILE A 61 5.65 -7.95 3.78
C ILE A 61 4.32 -8.07 4.53
N CYS A 62 3.23 -8.15 3.78
CA CYS A 62 1.86 -8.21 4.27
C CYS A 62 1.55 -9.58 4.88
N PRO A 63 0.77 -9.65 5.96
CA PRO A 63 0.42 -10.92 6.63
C PRO A 63 -0.63 -11.74 5.89
N ALA A 64 -1.25 -11.16 4.86
CA ALA A 64 -2.14 -11.85 3.92
C ALA A 64 -1.80 -11.44 2.47
N PRO A 65 -2.22 -12.22 1.47
CA PRO A 65 -2.01 -11.88 0.06
C PRO A 65 -2.67 -10.57 -0.37
N VAL A 66 -1.96 -9.82 -1.20
CA VAL A 66 -2.26 -8.47 -1.70
C VAL A 66 -2.85 -8.50 -3.12
N GLU A 67 -2.38 -9.42 -3.96
CA GLU A 67 -2.71 -9.50 -5.41
C GLU A 67 -4.21 -9.66 -5.68
N LYS A 68 -4.96 -10.29 -4.75
CA LYS A 68 -6.41 -10.49 -4.89
C LYS A 68 -7.26 -9.27 -4.53
N VAL A 69 -6.62 -8.20 -4.07
CA VAL A 69 -7.31 -7.09 -3.40
C VAL A 69 -7.19 -5.78 -4.19
N PHE A 70 -6.06 -5.56 -4.88
CA PHE A 70 -5.78 -4.30 -5.59
C PHE A 70 -6.80 -3.96 -6.69
N ASP A 71 -7.18 -4.91 -7.55
CA ASP A 71 -8.15 -4.65 -8.62
C ASP A 71 -9.53 -4.28 -8.10
N LYS A 72 -9.92 -4.81 -6.94
CA LYS A 72 -11.17 -4.43 -6.26
C LYS A 72 -11.01 -3.03 -5.64
N ILE A 73 -9.93 -2.82 -4.90
CA ILE A 73 -9.63 -1.54 -4.23
C ILE A 73 -9.59 -0.37 -5.22
N LEU A 74 -8.96 -0.53 -6.38
CA LEU A 74 -8.88 0.52 -7.39
C LEU A 74 -10.26 0.86 -7.96
N LYS A 75 -11.14 -0.15 -8.13
CA LYS A 75 -12.53 0.10 -8.52
C LYS A 75 -13.30 0.82 -7.43
N ASP A 76 -13.18 0.37 -6.18
CA ASP A 76 -13.87 0.96 -5.03
C ASP A 76 -13.44 2.43 -4.82
N LEU A 77 -12.15 2.75 -5.02
CA LEU A 77 -11.63 4.13 -4.95
C LEU A 77 -12.09 4.98 -6.14
N TRP A 78 -12.16 4.41 -7.34
CA TRP A 78 -12.65 5.12 -8.52
C TRP A 78 -14.16 5.44 -8.42
N VAL A 79 -14.96 4.52 -7.89
CA VAL A 79 -16.39 4.74 -7.62
C VAL A 79 -16.60 5.76 -6.50
N ALA A 80 -15.76 5.76 -5.46
CA ALA A 80 -15.84 6.77 -4.39
C ALA A 80 -15.60 8.22 -4.90
N GLY A 81 -14.94 8.39 -6.04
CA GLY A 81 -14.75 9.70 -6.70
C GLY A 81 -15.76 10.02 -7.80
N CYS A 82 -16.73 9.14 -8.09
CA CYS A 82 -17.70 9.30 -9.17
C CYS A 82 -19.09 8.89 -8.67
N ASP A 83 -19.91 9.85 -8.21
CA ASP A 83 -21.34 9.78 -7.83
C ASP A 83 -21.88 8.43 -7.30
N GLU A 84 -22.37 8.46 -6.04
CA GLU A 84 -22.80 7.35 -5.16
C GLU A 84 -23.77 6.25 -5.68
N ASP A 85 -24.23 6.27 -6.94
CA ASP A 85 -25.38 5.46 -7.37
C ASP A 85 -25.06 4.02 -7.82
N ASP A 86 -23.79 3.59 -7.89
CA ASP A 86 -23.43 2.28 -8.48
C ASP A 86 -22.36 1.47 -7.69
N ASP A 87 -22.39 1.47 -6.35
CA ASP A 87 -21.60 0.49 -5.54
C ASP A 87 -22.49 -0.63 -4.95
N PRO A 88 -22.70 -1.74 -5.67
CA PRO A 88 -23.51 -2.87 -5.19
C PRO A 88 -22.85 -3.70 -4.07
N ASP A 89 -21.57 -3.47 -3.74
CA ASP A 89 -20.79 -4.33 -2.85
C ASP A 89 -20.36 -3.68 -1.52
N GLY A 90 -20.69 -2.40 -1.30
CA GLY A 90 -20.29 -1.63 -0.13
C GLY A 90 -18.79 -1.28 -0.21
N GLY A 91 -18.48 0.02 -0.20
CA GLY A 91 -17.12 0.52 -0.44
C GLY A 91 -16.08 -0.01 0.56
N PHE A 92 -14.80 0.28 0.30
CA PHE A 92 -13.64 -0.29 1.02
C PHE A 92 -13.77 -0.27 2.56
N SER A 93 -14.41 0.76 3.12
CA SER A 93 -14.59 0.91 4.56
C SER A 93 -15.42 -0.22 5.18
N ASP A 94 -16.49 -0.66 4.50
CA ASP A 94 -17.36 -1.75 4.95
C ASP A 94 -16.63 -3.09 4.92
N GLN A 95 -15.75 -3.28 3.94
CA GLN A 95 -14.92 -4.48 3.84
C GLN A 95 -13.93 -4.58 5.00
N VAL A 96 -13.24 -3.49 5.36
CA VAL A 96 -12.33 -3.46 6.51
C VAL A 96 -13.11 -3.67 7.81
N GLU A 97 -14.27 -3.03 7.96
CA GLU A 97 -15.13 -3.24 9.13
C GLU A 97 -15.61 -4.68 9.25
N ALA A 98 -15.98 -5.32 8.14
CA ALA A 98 -16.39 -6.73 8.13
C ALA A 98 -15.24 -7.65 8.59
N LEU A 99 -13.99 -7.35 8.19
CA LEU A 99 -12.81 -8.08 8.64
C LEU A 99 -12.54 -7.87 10.13
N LEU A 100 -12.67 -6.63 10.62
CA LEU A 100 -12.54 -6.30 12.04
C LEU A 100 -13.63 -6.96 12.92
N ARG A 101 -14.84 -7.17 12.39
CA ARG A 101 -15.92 -7.91 13.07
C ARG A 101 -15.66 -9.43 13.11
N LYS A 102 -14.91 -9.98 12.16
CA LYS A 102 -14.50 -11.39 12.06
C LYS A 102 -13.16 -11.71 12.75
N PRO A 103 -12.74 -10.84 13.68
CA PRO A 103 -11.34 -10.61 14.09
C PRO A 103 -10.22 -11.04 13.12
N ASP A 104 -10.39 -10.85 11.81
CA ASP A 104 -9.36 -11.18 10.81
C ASP A 104 -8.41 -9.98 10.63
N TYR A 105 -7.63 -9.71 11.67
CA TYR A 105 -6.71 -8.57 11.70
C TYR A 105 -5.58 -8.64 10.67
N PRO A 106 -4.99 -9.81 10.36
CA PRO A 106 -4.04 -9.94 9.25
C PRO A 106 -4.64 -9.45 7.93
N GLN A 107 -5.84 -9.93 7.57
CA GLN A 107 -6.49 -9.52 6.34
C GLN A 107 -6.92 -8.04 6.39
N ALA A 108 -7.41 -7.55 7.53
CA ALA A 108 -7.77 -6.14 7.70
C ALA A 108 -6.57 -5.21 7.52
N PHE A 109 -5.41 -5.56 8.09
CA PHE A 109 -4.17 -4.81 7.92
C PHE A 109 -3.73 -4.78 6.44
N THR A 110 -3.66 -5.94 5.79
CA THR A 110 -3.28 -6.03 4.38
C THR A 110 -4.23 -5.22 3.49
N TYR A 111 -5.54 -5.35 3.71
CA TYR A 111 -6.55 -4.67 2.91
C TYR A 111 -6.41 -3.15 3.07
N LEU A 112 -6.37 -2.65 4.31
CA LEU A 112 -6.28 -1.22 4.58
C LEU A 112 -4.97 -0.60 4.08
N LEU A 113 -3.84 -1.34 4.17
CA LEU A 113 -2.58 -0.91 3.59
C LEU A 113 -2.66 -0.81 2.06
N ALA A 114 -3.18 -1.85 1.40
CA ALA A 114 -3.36 -1.83 -0.04
C ALA A 114 -4.25 -0.66 -0.49
N THR A 115 -5.33 -0.37 0.25
CA THR A 115 -6.19 0.80 -0.04
C THR A 115 -5.45 2.11 0.14
N THR A 116 -4.64 2.24 1.20
CA THR A 116 -3.86 3.47 1.45
C THR A 116 -2.81 3.69 0.34
N VAL A 117 -2.11 2.64 -0.08
CA VAL A 117 -1.13 2.71 -1.17
C VAL A 117 -1.80 3.04 -2.50
N ALA A 118 -2.95 2.42 -2.81
CA ALA A 118 -3.72 2.71 -4.00
C ALA A 118 -4.19 4.17 -4.02
N ALA A 119 -4.76 4.65 -2.90
CA ALA A 119 -5.23 6.02 -2.75
C ALA A 119 -4.11 7.05 -2.91
N LYS A 120 -2.89 6.75 -2.45
CA LYS A 120 -1.72 7.64 -2.63
C LYS A 120 -1.12 7.57 -4.04
N ARG A 121 -1.29 6.46 -4.76
CA ARG A 121 -0.73 6.29 -6.10
C ARG A 121 -1.50 7.07 -7.16
N ASP A 122 -2.79 7.26 -6.94
CA ASP A 122 -3.70 7.89 -7.88
C ASP A 122 -4.32 9.14 -7.26
N ASP A 123 -3.57 10.24 -7.14
CA ASP A 123 -4.07 11.43 -6.43
C ASP A 123 -5.28 12.10 -7.14
N TYR A 124 -5.61 11.69 -8.36
CA TYR A 124 -6.72 12.25 -9.13
C TYR A 124 -8.09 12.08 -8.45
N TRP A 125 -8.31 11.03 -7.65
CA TRP A 125 -9.62 10.82 -7.01
C TRP A 125 -9.98 11.91 -5.99
N PHE A 126 -8.99 12.61 -5.43
CA PHE A 126 -9.25 13.74 -4.53
C PHE A 126 -8.87 15.09 -5.13
N MET A 127 -8.02 15.15 -6.15
CA MET A 127 -7.63 16.42 -6.76
C MET A 127 -8.66 16.98 -7.76
N ASP A 128 -9.52 16.13 -8.32
CA ASP A 128 -10.51 16.50 -9.34
C ASP A 128 -11.96 16.39 -8.83
N THR A 129 -12.16 16.37 -7.51
CA THR A 129 -13.49 16.33 -6.90
C THR A 129 -14.08 17.74 -6.72
N ASP A 130 -15.38 17.87 -6.95
CA ASP A 130 -16.14 19.08 -6.60
C ASP A 130 -16.61 19.08 -5.12
N ALA A 131 -16.25 18.03 -4.35
CA ALA A 131 -16.69 17.80 -2.96
C ALA A 131 -15.51 17.51 -2.01
N PRO A 132 -14.66 18.50 -1.69
CA PRO A 132 -13.50 18.32 -0.80
C PRO A 132 -13.88 17.84 0.61
N GLU A 133 -15.08 18.16 1.10
CA GLU A 133 -15.60 17.68 2.39
C GLU A 133 -15.77 16.16 2.43
N GLU A 134 -16.14 15.52 1.31
CA GLU A 134 -16.28 14.07 1.22
C GLU A 134 -14.92 13.38 1.29
N VAL A 135 -13.89 13.99 0.69
CA VAL A 135 -12.49 13.54 0.79
C VAL A 135 -12.00 13.63 2.24
N GLU A 136 -12.28 14.72 2.95
CA GLU A 136 -11.94 14.85 4.37
C GLU A 136 -12.65 13.77 5.22
N GLU A 137 -13.93 13.51 4.96
CA GLU A 137 -14.67 12.44 5.64
C GLU A 137 -14.06 11.06 5.39
N LEU A 138 -13.63 10.78 4.15
CA LEU A 138 -12.92 9.55 3.81
C LEU A 138 -11.59 9.44 4.55
N LEU A 139 -10.81 10.51 4.64
CA LEU A 139 -9.57 10.54 5.42
C LEU A 139 -9.82 10.26 6.91
N VAL A 140 -10.85 10.88 7.49
CA VAL A 140 -11.27 10.60 8.87
C VAL A 140 -11.69 9.14 9.06
N LYS A 141 -12.35 8.53 8.07
CA LYS A 141 -12.70 7.10 8.08
C LYS A 141 -11.43 6.24 8.04
N PHE A 142 -10.46 6.55 7.17
CA PHE A 142 -9.15 5.87 7.13
C PHE A 142 -8.44 5.88 8.47
N GLU A 143 -8.33 7.06 9.09
CA GLU A 143 -7.67 7.24 10.39
C GLU A 143 -8.33 6.43 11.50
N LYS A 144 -9.67 6.40 11.53
CA LYS A 144 -10.43 5.57 12.47
C LYS A 144 -10.15 4.08 12.25
N LEU A 145 -10.14 3.60 11.00
CA LEU A 145 -9.85 2.20 10.71
C LEU A 145 -8.41 1.82 11.09
N TRP A 146 -7.44 2.68 10.74
CA TRP A 146 -6.04 2.47 11.11
C TRP A 146 -5.85 2.44 12.63
N SER A 147 -6.52 3.33 13.39
CA SER A 147 -6.45 3.30 14.86
C SER A 147 -6.93 1.97 15.45
N LYS A 148 -7.98 1.36 14.88
CA LYS A 148 -8.51 0.06 15.32
C LYS A 148 -7.53 -1.08 15.01
N VAL A 149 -6.92 -1.06 13.82
CA VAL A 149 -5.96 -2.08 13.37
C VAL A 149 -4.63 -1.96 14.13
N LEU A 150 -4.05 -0.76 14.20
CA LEU A 150 -2.73 -0.54 14.80
C LEU A 150 -2.71 -0.69 16.32
N ALA A 151 -3.88 -0.62 16.98
CA ALA A 151 -4.03 -0.96 18.39
C ALA A 151 -3.76 -2.45 18.70
N LYS A 152 -3.71 -3.32 17.68
CA LYS A 152 -3.39 -4.74 17.82
C LYS A 152 -1.91 -4.99 17.92
N SER A 153 -1.54 -6.03 18.65
CA SER A 153 -0.15 -6.47 18.75
C SER A 153 0.37 -7.01 17.42
N ASP A 154 1.69 -6.99 17.26
CA ASP A 154 2.40 -7.53 16.09
C ASP A 154 2.00 -8.99 15.80
N SER A 155 1.81 -9.79 16.85
CA SER A 155 1.33 -11.18 16.73
C SER A 155 -0.11 -11.28 16.22
N GLU A 156 -1.01 -10.40 16.69
CA GLU A 156 -2.41 -10.38 16.23
C GLU A 156 -2.51 -9.92 14.78
N LEU A 157 -1.61 -9.05 14.32
CA LEU A 157 -1.50 -8.65 12.92
C LEU A 157 -0.80 -9.70 12.04
N GLY A 158 -0.50 -10.90 12.56
CA GLY A 158 0.11 -11.97 11.77
C GLY A 158 1.63 -11.87 11.64
N GLY A 159 2.31 -11.19 12.56
CA GLY A 159 3.77 -11.06 12.58
C GLY A 159 4.30 -9.84 11.83
N VAL A 160 3.52 -8.75 11.79
CA VAL A 160 3.98 -7.42 11.36
C VAL A 160 5.04 -6.93 12.35
N ASN A 161 6.12 -6.29 11.88
CA ASN A 161 7.18 -5.78 12.75
C ASN A 161 7.23 -4.24 12.77
N ALA A 162 8.19 -3.69 13.52
CA ALA A 162 8.36 -2.25 13.66
C ALA A 162 8.64 -1.53 12.33
N ALA A 163 9.45 -2.12 11.45
CA ALA A 163 9.76 -1.54 10.13
C ALA A 163 8.52 -1.53 9.21
N ASP A 164 7.70 -2.58 9.27
CA ASP A 164 6.44 -2.62 8.52
C ASP A 164 5.48 -1.51 9.01
N ARG A 165 5.41 -1.27 10.33
CA ARG A 165 4.60 -0.18 10.92
C ARG A 165 5.11 1.20 10.55
N GLU A 166 6.43 1.39 10.52
CA GLU A 166 7.05 2.64 10.10
C GLU A 166 6.72 2.94 8.63
N ALA A 167 6.84 1.95 7.74
CA ALA A 167 6.46 2.10 6.34
C ALA A 167 4.97 2.43 6.16
N VAL A 168 4.09 1.81 6.96
CA VAL A 168 2.65 2.15 7.01
C VAL A 168 2.45 3.61 7.42
N GLU A 169 3.15 4.08 8.44
CA GLU A 169 3.00 5.46 8.93
C GLU A 169 3.45 6.47 7.88
N VAL A 170 4.56 6.19 7.17
CA VAL A 170 5.06 7.06 6.09
C VAL A 170 3.99 7.24 5.00
N VAL A 171 3.37 6.16 4.51
CA VAL A 171 2.36 6.28 3.45
C VAL A 171 1.07 6.93 3.94
N ARG A 172 0.67 6.67 5.19
CA ARG A 172 -0.49 7.32 5.80
C ARG A 172 -0.28 8.83 5.92
N GLN A 173 0.89 9.25 6.40
CA GLN A 173 1.22 10.66 6.51
C GLN A 173 1.30 11.31 5.12
N ALA A 174 1.91 10.64 4.13
CA ALA A 174 1.96 11.16 2.76
C ALA A 174 0.57 11.33 2.13
N LEU A 175 -0.36 10.40 2.36
CA LEU A 175 -1.74 10.52 1.89
C LEU A 175 -2.46 11.68 2.58
N ARG A 176 -2.30 11.78 3.91
CA ARG A 176 -2.86 12.87 4.71
C ARG A 176 -2.35 14.23 4.25
N ASP A 177 -1.04 14.38 4.06
CA ASP A 177 -0.43 15.63 3.63
C ASP A 177 -0.94 16.04 2.23
N GLY A 178 -1.12 15.07 1.32
CA GLY A 178 -1.67 15.33 -0.01
C GLY A 178 -3.11 15.85 0.04
N ILE A 179 -3.97 15.22 0.84
CA ILE A 179 -5.35 15.64 1.04
C ILE A 179 -5.43 17.00 1.76
N GLU A 180 -4.66 17.20 2.84
CA GLU A 180 -4.63 18.47 3.56
C GLU A 180 -4.15 19.61 2.65
N GLN A 181 -3.12 19.39 1.83
CA GLN A 181 -2.69 20.40 0.84
C GLN A 181 -3.77 20.73 -0.17
N TYR A 182 -4.57 19.77 -0.61
CA TYR A 182 -5.67 20.02 -1.53
C TYR A 182 -6.81 20.81 -0.85
N CYS A 183 -7.29 20.33 0.30
CA CYS A 183 -8.42 20.92 1.02
C CYS A 183 -8.10 22.31 1.62
N LEU A 184 -6.82 22.65 1.85
CA LEU A 184 -6.41 23.96 2.39
C LEU A 184 -6.13 25.03 1.32
N VAL A 185 -6.14 24.69 0.04
CA VAL A 185 -5.97 25.65 -1.07
C VAL A 185 -7.35 26.16 -1.49
N ASP A 186 -7.96 26.94 -0.60
CA ASP A 186 -9.04 27.90 -0.92
C ASP A 186 -8.45 29.25 -1.38
#